data_AF-A0A447UT88-F1
#
_entry.id   AF-A0A447UT88-F1
#
_cell.length_a   1.000
_cell.length_b   1.000
_cell.length_c   1.000
_cell.angle_alpha   90.00
_cell.angle_beta   90.00
_cell.angle_gamma   90.00
#
_symmetry.space_group_name_H-M   'P 1'
#
loop_
_entity.id
_entity.type
_entity.pdbx_description
1 polymer ?
#
loop_
_entity_poly.entity_id
_entity_poly.type
_entity_poly.pdbx_seq_one_letter_code
_entity_poly.pdbx_strand_id
1 'polypeptide(L)' 'MQQRLTQQITDFLSTLNEEERIAAINEFRMAIHRVSPFRDQPVDCVQWVKNEQIEPNDYNPNNVAPRRKGSC' A
#
# COMPACT_ATOMS: atom_id res chain seq x y z
N MET A 1 -11.41 -18.39 16.65
CA MET A 1 -11.15 -18.64 15.21
C MET A 1 -10.25 -17.57 14.60
N GLN A 2 -10.63 -16.28 14.65
CA GLN A 2 -9.81 -15.19 14.11
C GLN A 2 -8.39 -15.18 14.68
N GLN A 3 -8.22 -15.24 16.00
CA GLN A 3 -6.90 -15.31 16.64
C GLN A 3 -6.05 -16.50 16.16
N ARG A 4 -6.67 -17.65 15.88
CA ARG A 4 -5.96 -18.82 15.35
C ARG A 4 -5.45 -18.56 13.94
N LEU A 5 -6.27 -17.96 13.07
CA LEU A 5 -5.86 -17.60 11.70
C LEU A 5 -4.74 -16.56 11.72
N THR A 6 -4.86 -15.55 12.59
CA THR A 6 -3.80 -14.55 12.79
C THR A 6 -2.50 -15.23 13.19
N GLN A 7 -2.53 -16.14 14.17
CA GLN A 7 -1.35 -16.88 14.60
C GLN A 7 -0.74 -17.71 13.46
N GLN A 8 -1.56 -18.45 12.71
CA GLN A 8 -1.09 -19.26 11.58
C GLN A 8 -0.42 -18.41 10.50
N ILE A 9 -0.98 -17.24 10.19
CA ILE A 9 -0.39 -16.30 9.23
C ILE A 9 0.94 -15.77 9.77
N THR A 10 1.00 -15.33 11.03
CA THR A 10 2.24 -14.77 11.60
C THR A 10 3.34 -15.82 11.72
N ASP A 11 2.99 -17.07 12.06
CA ASP A 11 3.95 -18.18 12.14
C ASP A 11 4.51 -18.49 10.75
N PHE A 12 3.66 -18.58 9.73
CA PHE A 12 4.10 -18.72 8.34
C PHE A 12 5.01 -17.58 7.89
N LEU A 13 4.64 -16.32 8.17
CA LEU A 13 5.47 -15.17 7.78
C LEU A 13 6.83 -15.17 8.48
N SER A 14 6.93 -15.73 9.69
CA SER A 14 8.18 -15.79 10.45
C SER A 14 9.22 -16.73 9.84
N THR A 15 8.79 -17.73 9.05
CA THR A 15 9.69 -18.70 8.42
C THR A 15 10.32 -18.19 7.13
N LEU A 16 9.81 -17.08 6.59
CA LEU A 16 10.26 -16.49 5.32
C LEU A 16 11.44 -15.53 5.53
N ASN A 17 12.30 -15.43 4.52
CA ASN A 17 13.29 -14.35 4.45
C ASN A 17 12.61 -13.00 4.20
N GLU A 18 13.36 -11.90 4.28
CA GLU A 18 12.77 -10.55 4.20
C GLU A 18 12.02 -10.29 2.89
N GLU A 19 12.61 -10.65 1.74
CA GLU A 19 12.02 -10.42 0.43
C GLU A 19 10.74 -11.25 0.23
N GLU A 20 10.80 -12.53 0.58
CA GLU A 20 9.64 -13.43 0.54
C GLU A 20 8.53 -12.99 1.49
N ARG A 21 8.90 -12.52 2.70
CA ARG A 21 7.95 -12.03 3.69
C ARG A 21 7.22 -10.78 3.19
N ILE A 22 7.93 -9.84 2.57
CA ILE A 22 7.34 -8.65 1.96
C ILE A 22 6.35 -9.05 0.85
N ALA A 23 6.76 -9.96 -0.04
CA ALA A 23 5.90 -10.45 -1.12
C ALA A 23 4.63 -11.13 -0.58
N ALA A 24 4.78 -12.03 0.40
CA ALA A 24 3.65 -12.73 1.03
C ALA A 24 2.69 -11.75 1.73
N ILE A 25 3.20 -10.73 2.43
CA ILE A 25 2.36 -9.71 3.06
C ILE A 25 1.57 -8.91 2.02
N ASN A 26 2.20 -8.52 0.91
CA ASN A 26 1.51 -7.81 -0.17
C ASN A 26 0.39 -8.66 -0.79
N GLU A 27 0.60 -9.97 -0.97
CA GLU A 27 -0.44 -10.90 -1.44
C GLU A 27 -1.61 -10.99 -0.45
N PHE A 28 -1.33 -11.10 0.86
CA PHE A 28 -2.39 -11.09 1.88
C PHE A 28 -3.18 -9.77 1.87
N ARG A 29 -2.51 -8.62 1.73
CA ARG A 29 -3.17 -7.32 1.61
C ARG A 29 -4.11 -7.26 0.40
N MET A 30 -3.66 -7.75 -0.76
CA MET A 30 -4.51 -7.83 -1.95
C MET A 30 -5.70 -8.76 -1.76
N ALA A 31 -5.51 -9.91 -1.10
CA ALA A 31 -6.60 -10.84 -0.83
C ALA A 31 -7.66 -10.21 0.10
N ILE A 32 -7.23 -9.49 1.14
CA ILE A 32 -8.12 -8.79 2.07
C ILE A 32 -8.83 -7.62 1.37
N HIS A 33 -8.12 -6.84 0.55
CA HIS A 33 -8.69 -5.74 -0.23
C HIS A 33 -9.89 -6.17 -1.09
N ARG A 34 -9.82 -7.35 -1.72
CA ARG A 34 -10.92 -7.88 -2.55
C ARG A 34 -12.24 -8.04 -1.80
N VAL A 35 -12.19 -8.27 -0.49
CA VAL A 35 -13.37 -8.45 0.37
C VAL A 35 -13.63 -7.24 1.27
N SER A 36 -12.82 -6.18 1.16
CA SER A 36 -12.98 -4.98 1.97
C SER A 36 -14.22 -4.18 1.56
N PRO A 37 -15.01 -3.68 2.54
CA PRO A 37 -16.08 -2.72 2.25
C PRO A 37 -15.53 -1.37 1.77
N PHE A 38 -14.23 -1.11 1.90
CA PHE A 38 -13.55 0.11 1.47
C PHE A 38 -12.65 -0.09 0.24
N ARG A 39 -12.81 -1.17 -0.52
CA ARG A 39 -11.94 -1.47 -1.68
C ARG A 39 -11.85 -0.36 -2.73
N ASP A 40 -12.85 0.52 -2.81
CA ASP A 40 -12.84 1.66 -3.74
C ASP A 40 -12.10 2.89 -3.17
N GLN A 41 -11.59 2.80 -1.94
CA GLN A 41 -10.81 3.84 -1.28
C GLN A 41 -9.31 3.60 -1.52
N PRO A 42 -8.54 4.64 -1.90
CA PRO A 42 -7.13 4.51 -2.25
C PRO A 42 -6.23 4.07 -1.07
N VAL A 43 -6.73 4.21 0.16
CA VAL A 43 -5.99 3.87 1.39
C VAL A 43 -6.24 2.43 1.87
N ASP A 44 -7.15 1.69 1.25
CA ASP A 44 -7.54 0.36 1.70
C ASP A 44 -6.44 -0.70 1.49
N CYS A 45 -5.62 -0.55 0.44
CA CYS A 45 -4.55 -1.49 0.11
C CYS A 45 -3.21 -0.77 -0.13
N VAL A 46 -2.36 -0.73 0.90
CA VAL A 46 -1.00 -0.17 0.81
C VAL A 46 0.02 -1.28 0.62
N GLN A 47 0.69 -1.30 -0.53
CA GLN A 47 1.72 -2.30 -0.84
C GLN A 47 3.12 -1.72 -0.68
N TRP A 48 4.08 -2.56 -0.29
CA TRP A 48 5.49 -2.21 -0.33
C TRP A 48 6.07 -2.59 -1.69
N VAL A 49 6.67 -1.61 -2.38
CA VAL A 49 7.27 -1.79 -3.69
C VAL A 49 8.75 -1.41 -3.57
N LYS A 50 9.62 -2.14 -4.28
CA LYS A 50 11.05 -1.85 -4.29
C LYS A 50 11.30 -0.47 -4.90
N ASN A 51 12.21 0.30 -4.32
CA ASN A 51 12.49 1.67 -4.78
C ASN A 51 12.98 1.69 -6.23
N GLU A 52 13.71 0.65 -6.65
CA GLU A 52 14.19 0.50 -8.03
C GLU A 52 13.07 0.35 -9.07
N GLN A 53 11.83 0.09 -8.63
CA GLN A 53 10.65 -0.04 -9.50
C GLN A 53 9.79 1.23 -9.54
N ILE A 54 10.20 2.29 -8.84
CA ILE A 54 9.44 3.53 -8.72
C ILE A 54 10.21 4.64 -9.44
N GLU A 55 9.57 5.25 -10.43
CA GLU A 55 10.06 6.50 -11.02
C GLU A 55 9.78 7.66 -10.06
N PRO A 56 10.77 8.54 -9.80
CA PRO A 56 10.54 9.75 -9.03
C PRO A 56 9.41 10.58 -9.65
N ASN A 57 8.50 11.06 -8.82
CA ASN A 57 7.50 12.03 -9.27
C ASN A 57 8.05 13.46 -9.08
N ASP A 58 7.98 14.28 -10.12
CA ASP A 58 8.32 15.71 -10.10
C ASP A 58 7.27 16.57 -9.35
N TYR A 59 6.44 15.96 -8.49
CA TYR A 59 5.42 16.67 -7.73
C TYR A 59 6.06 17.58 -6.67
N ASN A 60 6.12 18.86 -7.01
CA ASN A 60 6.51 19.93 -6.10
C ASN A 60 5.26 20.65 -5.58
N PRO A 61 4.83 20.43 -4.32
CA PRO A 61 3.65 21.09 -3.75
C PRO A 61 3.81 22.62 -3.61
N ASN A 62 5.02 23.16 -3.74
CA ASN A 62 5.26 24.60 -3.79
C ASN A 62 5.09 25.18 -5.20
N ASN A 63 5.02 24.34 -6.23
CA ASN A 63 4.73 24.74 -7.60
C ASN A 63 3.21 24.68 -7.86
N VAL A 64 2.45 25.36 -7.01
CA VAL A 64 1.01 25.60 -7.25
C VAL A 64 0.86 26.54 -8.44
N ALA A 65 -0.03 26.18 -9.37
CA ALA A 65 -0.31 26.98 -10.57
C ALA A 65 -0.48 28.47 -10.24
N PRO A 66 -0.01 29.40 -11.11
CA PRO A 66 -0.13 30.83 -10.84
C PRO A 66 -1.57 31.19 -10.47
N ARG A 67 -1.76 31.85 -9.33
CA ARG A 67 -3.09 32.34 -8.91
C ARG A 67 -3.71 33.08 -10.11
N ARG A 68 -4.85 32.60 -10.61
CA ARG A 68 -5.62 33.35 -11.61
C ARG A 68 -5.86 34.75 -11.03
N LYS A 69 -5.30 35.78 -11.65
CA LYS A 69 -5.69 37.17 -11.35
C LYS A 69 -7.18 37.25 -11.68
N GLY A 70 -8.02 37.21 -10.65
CA GLY A 70 -9.41 37.60 -10.77
C GLY A 70 -9.42 39.04 -11.28
N SER A 71 -10.04 39.25 -12.43
CA SER A 71 -10.44 40.57 -12.88
C SER A 71 -11.49 41.06 -11.90
N CYS A 72 -11.07 41.88 -10.93
CA CYS A 72 -11.94 42.85 -10.27
C CYS A 72 -11.69 44.20 -10.94
#